data_AF-A0A8J4B6S7-F1
#
_entry.id   AF-A0A8J4B6S7-F1
#
_cell.length_a   1.000
_cell.length_b   1.000
_cell.length_c   1.000
_cell.angle_alpha   90.00
_cell.angle_beta   90.00
_cell.angle_gamma   90.00
#
_symmetry.space_group_name_H-M   'P 1'
#
loop_
_entity.id
_entity.type
_entity.pdbx_description
1 polymer ?
#
loop_
_entity_poly.entity_id
_entity_poly.type
_entity_poly.pdbx_seq_one_letter_code
_entity_poly.pdbx_strand_id
1 'polypeptide(L)'
;MLAGVMAFRRASQNTEGLLNLCVSRTGLWGSLCRDSQWRASSSYQRPEVHATTILCVRKDDMVVLIGDGQVSVGPVTVKPNVRKVRRIGDGVVAGFAGTAADGLSLLERLEMKLEEHPGQLLRAAVELAKQWRQDKALRFLQAELLVADSSTTLTISGNGDVLEPHDGVMAVGSGGNFALAAARALMDVPGMDAITIGKKAMKIAADMCIYTNDNFTIETIAVKLPGAPGAGDAAASGTSYP
;
A
#
# COMPACT_ATOMS: atom_id res chain seq x y z
N MET A 1 38.96 -27.28 48.05
CA MET A 1 38.05 -26.32 48.73
C MET A 1 38.45 -24.93 48.26
N LEU A 2 37.66 -24.09 47.60
CA LEU A 2 36.25 -24.09 47.25
C LEU A 2 36.11 -23.11 46.07
N ALA A 3 35.18 -23.41 45.15
CA ALA A 3 34.81 -22.61 44.00
C ALA A 3 34.13 -21.28 44.38
N GLY A 4 34.12 -20.31 43.45
CA GLY A 4 33.37 -19.06 43.67
C GLY A 4 33.34 -18.12 42.47
N VAL A 5 32.73 -18.55 41.37
CA VAL A 5 32.26 -17.71 40.26
C VAL A 5 31.33 -16.62 40.81
N MET A 6 31.73 -15.35 40.74
CA MET A 6 30.80 -14.24 40.99
C MET A 6 29.93 -14.03 39.75
N ALA A 7 28.67 -14.45 39.90
CA ALA A 7 27.63 -14.30 38.92
C ALA A 7 27.40 -12.83 38.53
N PHE A 8 27.52 -12.54 37.24
CA PHE A 8 27.01 -11.33 36.62
C PHE A 8 25.47 -11.42 36.60
N ARG A 9 24.83 -11.03 37.71
CA ARG A 9 23.38 -11.03 37.84
C ARG A 9 22.83 -9.72 37.29
N ARG A 10 22.18 -9.85 36.14
CA ARG A 10 21.27 -8.92 35.45
C ARG A 10 20.49 -8.03 36.44
N ALA A 11 20.87 -6.75 36.54
CA ALA A 11 20.09 -5.75 37.27
C ALA A 11 18.88 -5.35 36.42
N SER A 12 17.80 -6.09 36.62
CA SER A 12 16.44 -5.72 36.22
C SER A 12 15.84 -4.81 37.28
N GLN A 13 15.35 -3.65 36.85
CA GLN A 13 14.25 -2.89 37.45
C GLN A 13 14.38 -2.53 38.94
N ASN A 14 14.98 -1.37 39.22
CA ASN A 14 14.49 -0.44 40.25
C ASN A 14 15.32 0.86 40.22
N THR A 15 14.87 1.85 39.44
CA THR A 15 15.47 3.19 39.38
C THR A 15 14.62 4.21 40.15
N GLU A 16 14.25 3.91 41.39
CA GLU A 16 13.65 4.91 42.31
C GLU A 16 14.51 5.17 43.57
N GLY A 17 15.75 4.68 43.60
CA GLY A 17 16.60 4.75 44.81
C GLY A 17 17.68 5.83 44.86
N LEU A 18 17.87 6.66 43.83
CA LEU A 18 19.05 7.56 43.73
C LEU A 18 18.73 9.03 43.40
N LEU A 19 17.63 9.57 43.94
CA LEU A 19 17.28 10.99 43.80
C LEU A 19 17.15 11.78 45.12
N ASN A 20 17.59 11.23 46.26
CA ASN A 20 17.53 11.92 47.55
C ASN A 20 18.90 12.16 48.18
N LEU A 21 19.82 12.76 47.43
CA LEU A 21 21.06 13.28 48.00
C LEU A 21 21.36 14.71 47.52
N CYS A 22 20.37 15.60 47.55
CA CYS A 22 20.63 17.04 47.44
C CYS A 22 19.49 17.89 48.01
N VAL A 23 19.23 17.79 49.32
CA VAL A 23 18.48 18.82 50.05
C VAL A 23 19.19 19.08 51.38
N SER A 24 20.26 19.88 51.34
CA SER A 24 20.82 20.50 52.53
C SER A 24 20.63 22.01 52.48
N ARG A 25 19.88 22.50 53.47
CA ARG A 25 20.02 23.81 54.13
C ARG A 25 20.16 25.04 53.22
N THR A 26 19.03 25.63 52.85
CA THR A 26 18.69 27.06 53.06
C THR A 26 17.28 27.29 52.53
N GLY A 27 16.38 27.79 53.38
CA GLY A 27 14.94 27.93 53.13
C GLY A 27 14.54 29.12 52.26
N LEU A 28 15.04 29.21 51.03
CA LEU A 28 14.46 30.01 49.94
C LEU A 28 14.62 29.20 48.66
N TRP A 29 13.74 29.35 47.68
CA TRP A 29 13.59 28.55 46.44
C TRP A 29 12.59 27.37 46.47
N GLY A 30 11.49 27.52 47.22
CA GLY A 30 10.34 26.60 47.16
C GLY A 30 9.38 26.78 45.97
N SER A 31 9.64 27.70 45.03
CA SER A 31 8.67 28.09 43.99
C SER A 31 9.11 27.84 42.54
N LEU A 32 10.30 27.28 42.28
CA LEU A 32 10.79 27.07 40.91
C LEU A 32 11.07 25.61 40.51
N CYS A 33 10.94 24.66 41.43
CA CYS A 33 10.99 23.22 41.13
C CYS A 33 9.59 22.58 41.12
N ARG A 34 8.61 23.22 40.48
CA ARG A 34 7.27 22.63 40.33
C ARG A 34 6.69 22.67 38.91
N ASP A 35 7.49 22.97 37.89
CA ASP A 35 7.03 22.97 36.49
C ASP A 35 8.04 22.33 35.53
N SER A 36 8.47 21.11 35.83
CA SER A 36 8.98 20.22 34.79
C SER A 36 8.54 18.79 35.09
N GLN A 37 7.23 18.55 35.00
CA GLN A 37 6.71 17.23 34.69
C GLN A 37 7.21 16.87 33.28
N TRP A 38 8.45 16.40 33.18
CA TRP A 38 8.86 15.58 32.07
C TRP A 38 8.07 14.27 32.21
N ARG A 39 6.81 14.28 31.75
CA ARG A 39 6.11 13.04 31.47
C ARG A 39 6.86 12.43 30.29
N ALA A 40 7.73 11.46 30.56
CA ALA A 40 8.13 10.52 29.53
C ALA A 40 6.85 9.88 29.01
N SER A 41 6.28 10.42 27.94
CA SER A 41 5.33 9.69 27.14
C SER A 41 6.13 8.60 26.44
N SER A 42 6.46 7.54 27.17
CA SER A 42 6.91 6.29 26.58
C SER A 42 5.69 5.66 25.91
N SER A 43 5.22 6.27 24.83
CA SER A 43 4.43 5.55 23.85
C SER A 43 5.36 4.51 23.27
N TYR A 44 5.24 3.27 23.73
CA TYR A 44 5.75 2.12 23.00
C TYR A 44 5.02 2.11 21.64
N GLN A 45 5.58 2.83 20.67
CA GLN A 45 5.09 2.85 19.31
C GLN A 45 5.39 1.45 18.76
N ARG A 46 4.33 0.68 18.47
CA ARG A 46 4.51 -0.57 17.72
C ARG A 46 5.23 -0.23 16.42
N PRO A 47 6.25 -1.02 16.02
CA PRO A 47 6.95 -0.78 14.76
C PRO A 47 5.95 -0.65 13.61
N GLU A 48 6.00 0.47 12.90
CA GLU A 48 5.13 0.74 11.78
C GLU A 48 5.45 -0.25 10.65
N VAL A 49 4.41 -0.85 10.07
CA VAL A 49 4.57 -1.75 8.92
C VAL A 49 4.50 -0.88 7.67
N HIS A 50 5.61 -0.74 6.97
CA HIS A 50 5.64 0.01 5.72
C HIS A 50 5.12 -0.86 4.57
N ALA A 51 4.20 -0.29 3.80
CA ALA A 51 3.59 -0.95 2.66
C ALA A 51 4.52 -0.89 1.44
N THR A 52 4.45 -1.94 0.63
CA THR A 52 4.93 -1.98 -0.76
C THR A 52 4.34 -0.84 -1.58
N THR A 53 5.08 -0.38 -2.56
CA THR A 53 4.68 0.60 -3.57
C THR A 53 4.01 -0.11 -4.73
N ILE A 54 2.84 0.37 -5.13
CA ILE A 54 2.12 -0.12 -6.30
C ILE A 54 1.75 1.07 -7.17
N LEU A 55 1.96 0.95 -8.48
CA LEU A 55 1.69 1.95 -9.49
C LEU A 55 0.81 1.32 -10.59
N CYS A 56 -0.21 2.06 -10.98
CA CYS A 56 -1.02 1.81 -12.16
C CYS A 56 -0.68 2.86 -13.23
N VAL A 57 -0.43 2.40 -14.44
CA VAL A 57 -0.27 3.24 -15.63
C VAL A 57 -1.24 2.75 -16.69
N ARG A 58 -2.18 3.60 -17.08
CA ARG A 58 -3.05 3.42 -18.24
C ARG A 58 -2.57 4.32 -19.35
N LYS A 59 -2.10 3.72 -20.44
CA LYS A 59 -1.65 4.46 -21.61
C LYS A 59 -1.98 3.66 -22.88
N ASP A 60 -2.47 4.37 -23.89
CA ASP A 60 -2.85 3.80 -25.18
C ASP A 60 -3.83 2.62 -25.03
N ASP A 61 -3.46 1.43 -25.49
CA ASP A 61 -4.25 0.22 -25.46
C ASP A 61 -3.91 -0.72 -24.29
N MET A 62 -3.17 -0.24 -23.28
CA MET A 62 -2.71 -1.08 -22.18
C MET A 62 -2.85 -0.42 -20.80
N VAL A 63 -3.25 -1.25 -19.83
CA VAL A 63 -3.18 -0.95 -18.40
C VAL A 63 -2.11 -1.83 -17.79
N VAL A 64 -1.22 -1.22 -17.01
CA VAL A 64 -0.13 -1.90 -16.31
C VAL A 64 -0.25 -1.63 -14.83
N LEU A 65 -0.34 -2.68 -14.02
CA LEU A 65 -0.17 -2.63 -12.59
C LEU A 65 1.20 -3.19 -12.24
N ILE A 66 2.06 -2.37 -11.64
CA ILE A 66 3.40 -2.75 -11.21
C ILE A 66 3.53 -2.53 -9.71
N GLY A 67 4.10 -3.49 -8.99
CA GLY A 67 4.35 -3.38 -7.56
C GLY A 67 5.72 -3.91 -7.18
N ASP A 68 6.34 -3.31 -6.17
CA ASP A 68 7.58 -3.81 -5.60
C ASP A 68 7.35 -4.97 -4.61
N GLY A 69 8.44 -5.60 -4.18
CA GLY A 69 8.41 -6.78 -3.34
C GLY A 69 8.75 -6.55 -1.88
N GLN A 70 9.12 -5.33 -1.47
CA GLN A 70 9.67 -5.08 -0.15
C GLN A 70 8.59 -4.95 0.94
N VAL A 71 8.75 -5.72 2.01
CA VAL A 71 8.00 -5.53 3.26
C VAL A 71 8.97 -5.20 4.37
N SER A 72 8.75 -4.04 5.00
CA SER A 72 9.60 -3.52 6.08
C SER A 72 8.79 -3.33 7.35
N VAL A 73 9.42 -3.61 8.50
CA VAL A 73 8.86 -3.38 9.83
C VAL A 73 9.81 -2.43 10.55
N GLY A 74 9.36 -1.18 10.73
CA GLY A 74 10.26 -0.08 11.02
C GLY A 74 11.40 -0.01 9.99
N PRO A 75 12.66 0.16 10.40
CA PRO A 75 13.79 0.30 9.48
C PRO A 75 14.29 -1.03 8.89
N VAL A 76 13.72 -2.18 9.28
CA VAL A 76 14.24 -3.50 8.90
C VAL A 76 13.42 -4.10 7.77
N THR A 77 14.09 -4.51 6.69
CA THR A 77 13.47 -5.29 5.62
C THR A 77 13.25 -6.72 6.10
N VAL A 78 11.98 -7.16 6.15
CA VAL A 78 11.60 -8.51 6.56
C VAL A 78 11.58 -9.46 5.38
N LYS A 79 11.06 -9.02 4.24
CA LYS A 79 10.98 -9.84 3.02
C LYS A 79 11.12 -8.97 1.77
N PRO A 80 12.03 -9.31 0.85
CA PRO A 80 12.25 -8.51 -0.36
C PRO A 80 11.37 -8.93 -1.56
N ASN A 81 10.71 -10.09 -1.50
CA ASN A 81 10.07 -10.73 -2.66
C ASN A 81 8.59 -11.07 -2.37
N VAL A 82 7.77 -10.07 -2.06
CA VAL A 82 6.31 -10.25 -1.90
C VAL A 82 5.58 -9.90 -3.19
N ARG A 83 4.58 -10.71 -3.55
CA ARG A 83 3.70 -10.43 -4.69
C ARG A 83 2.34 -9.96 -4.19
N LYS A 84 2.09 -8.65 -4.26
CA LYS A 84 0.80 -8.05 -3.85
C LYS A 84 -0.07 -7.60 -5.01
N VAL A 85 0.46 -7.64 -6.23
CA VAL A 85 -0.28 -7.43 -7.47
C VAL A 85 -0.72 -8.79 -8.01
N ARG A 86 -1.97 -8.90 -8.44
CA ARG A 86 -2.55 -10.11 -9.04
C ARG A 86 -3.77 -9.79 -9.90
N ARG A 87 -4.22 -10.78 -10.66
CA ARG A 87 -5.52 -10.76 -11.35
C ARG A 87 -6.62 -11.28 -10.42
N ILE A 88 -7.80 -10.70 -10.51
CA ILE A 88 -9.01 -11.12 -9.80
C ILE A 88 -10.18 -11.17 -10.79
N GLY A 89 -11.01 -12.20 -10.70
CA GLY A 89 -12.09 -12.45 -11.67
C GLY A 89 -11.66 -12.36 -13.14
N ASP A 90 -12.61 -12.01 -14.01
CA ASP A 90 -12.38 -11.88 -15.45
C ASP A 90 -12.05 -10.43 -15.84
N GLY A 91 -10.78 -10.19 -16.16
CA GLY A 91 -10.34 -8.92 -16.76
C GLY A 91 -10.09 -7.77 -15.77
N VAL A 92 -9.85 -8.08 -14.49
CA VAL A 92 -9.48 -7.10 -13.46
C VAL A 92 -8.11 -7.42 -12.86
N VAL A 93 -7.29 -6.39 -12.63
CA VAL A 93 -6.03 -6.47 -11.89
C VAL A 93 -6.15 -5.64 -10.63
N ALA A 94 -5.62 -6.17 -9.54
CA ALA A 94 -5.67 -5.52 -8.25
C ALA A 94 -4.33 -5.65 -7.52
N GLY A 95 -4.01 -4.60 -6.78
CA GLY A 95 -2.88 -4.52 -5.89
C GLY A 95 -3.31 -3.91 -4.57
N PHE A 96 -2.58 -4.20 -3.50
CA PHE A 96 -2.82 -3.57 -2.20
C PHE A 96 -1.54 -3.11 -1.51
N ALA A 97 -1.59 -1.92 -0.94
CA ALA A 97 -0.58 -1.39 -0.02
C ALA A 97 -1.09 -1.63 1.41
N GLY A 98 -0.42 -2.50 2.17
CA GLY A 98 -0.81 -2.85 3.53
C GLY A 98 -0.27 -4.21 3.98
N THR A 99 -0.79 -4.72 5.10
CA THR A 99 -0.44 -6.06 5.58
C THR A 99 -1.02 -7.13 4.66
N ALA A 100 -0.37 -8.30 4.59
CA ALA A 100 -0.80 -9.38 3.70
C ALA A 100 -2.20 -9.92 4.05
N ALA A 101 -2.51 -10.03 5.35
CA ALA A 101 -3.81 -10.53 5.80
C ALA A 101 -4.96 -9.59 5.41
N ASP A 102 -4.77 -8.29 5.61
CA ASP A 102 -5.76 -7.27 5.30
C ASP A 102 -6.04 -7.21 3.80
N GLY A 103 -4.97 -7.16 3.00
CA GLY A 103 -5.09 -7.11 1.55
C GLY A 103 -5.75 -8.34 0.95
N LEU A 104 -5.36 -9.55 1.38
CA LEU A 104 -6.01 -10.79 0.92
C LEU A 104 -7.50 -10.79 1.26
N SER A 105 -7.84 -10.43 2.50
CA SER A 105 -9.22 -10.35 2.98
C SER A 105 -10.07 -9.36 2.17
N LEU A 106 -9.47 -8.23 1.77
CA LEU A 106 -10.15 -7.22 0.96
C LEU A 106 -10.30 -7.65 -0.50
N LEU A 107 -9.31 -8.33 -1.07
CA LEU A 107 -9.37 -8.87 -2.43
C LEU A 107 -10.45 -9.95 -2.55
N GLU A 108 -10.54 -10.88 -1.60
CA GLU A 108 -11.60 -11.90 -1.55
C GLU A 108 -12.99 -11.26 -1.51
N ARG A 109 -13.15 -10.18 -0.73
CA ARG A 109 -14.41 -9.42 -0.68
C ARG A 109 -14.72 -8.69 -1.97
N LEU A 110 -13.70 -8.11 -2.60
CA LEU A 110 -13.86 -7.45 -3.90
C LEU A 110 -14.29 -8.47 -4.97
N GLU A 111 -13.71 -9.66 -4.96
CA GLU A 111 -14.08 -10.74 -5.89
C GLU A 111 -15.54 -11.15 -5.73
N MET A 112 -16.03 -11.33 -4.49
CA MET A 112 -17.46 -11.54 -4.23
C MET A 112 -18.33 -10.40 -4.79
N LYS A 113 -17.89 -9.14 -4.67
CA LYS A 113 -18.63 -7.99 -5.25
C LYS A 113 -18.58 -7.93 -6.76
N LEU A 114 -17.52 -8.41 -7.40
CA LEU A 114 -17.43 -8.53 -8.84
C LEU A 114 -18.35 -9.64 -9.37
N GLU A 115 -18.51 -10.74 -8.63
CA GLU A 115 -19.47 -11.80 -8.96
C GLU A 115 -20.93 -11.33 -8.85
N GLU A 116 -21.26 -10.51 -7.83
CA GLU A 116 -22.58 -9.90 -7.68
C GLU A 116 -22.89 -8.87 -8.80
N HIS A 117 -21.86 -8.23 -9.35
CA HIS A 117 -21.97 -7.13 -10.31
C HIS A 117 -21.01 -7.30 -11.50
N PRO A 118 -21.25 -8.30 -12.38
CA PRO A 118 -20.34 -8.65 -13.47
C PRO A 118 -20.15 -7.48 -14.44
N GLY A 119 -18.89 -7.18 -14.75
CA GLY A 119 -18.50 -6.11 -15.67
C GLY A 119 -18.69 -4.68 -15.13
N GLN A 120 -19.03 -4.50 -13.85
CA GLN A 120 -19.26 -3.19 -13.23
C GLN A 120 -18.26 -2.94 -12.09
N LEU A 121 -16.98 -2.74 -12.41
CA LEU A 121 -15.93 -2.53 -11.41
C LEU A 121 -16.23 -1.36 -10.46
N LEU A 122 -16.69 -0.22 -10.99
CA LEU A 122 -17.03 0.95 -10.17
C LEU A 122 -18.11 0.64 -9.14
N ARG A 123 -19.15 -0.11 -9.55
CA ARG A 123 -20.23 -0.50 -8.64
C ARG A 123 -19.73 -1.45 -7.56
N ALA A 124 -18.96 -2.48 -7.94
CA ALA A 124 -18.36 -3.41 -7.00
C ALA A 124 -17.45 -2.70 -5.98
N ALA A 125 -16.63 -1.74 -6.44
CA ALA A 125 -15.75 -0.93 -5.60
C ALA A 125 -16.52 -0.06 -4.60
N VAL A 126 -17.62 0.58 -5.03
CA VAL A 126 -18.46 1.40 -4.15
C VAL A 126 -19.18 0.54 -3.10
N GLU A 127 -19.69 -0.64 -3.48
CA GLU A 127 -20.32 -1.55 -2.51
C GLU A 127 -19.30 -2.12 -1.51
N LEU A 128 -18.08 -2.44 -1.95
CA LEU A 128 -16.98 -2.79 -1.05
C LEU A 128 -16.65 -1.65 -0.09
N ALA A 129 -16.52 -0.41 -0.58
CA ALA A 129 -16.21 0.75 0.26
C ALA A 129 -17.30 0.99 1.33
N LYS A 130 -18.58 0.82 0.97
CA LYS A 130 -19.70 0.85 1.93
C LYS A 130 -19.57 -0.25 2.98
N GLN A 131 -19.31 -1.49 2.56
CA GLN A 131 -19.14 -2.62 3.48
C GLN A 131 -17.95 -2.41 4.42
N TRP A 132 -16.82 -1.94 3.90
CA TRP A 132 -15.61 -1.63 4.64
C TRP A 132 -15.90 -0.58 5.74
N ARG A 133 -16.66 0.46 5.40
CA ARG A 133 -17.10 1.46 6.37
C ARG A 133 -18.10 0.95 7.38
N GLN A 134 -18.91 -0.05 7.06
CA GLN A 134 -19.92 -0.55 7.99
C GLN A 134 -19.35 -1.55 8.99
N ASP A 135 -18.46 -2.43 8.54
CA ASP A 135 -17.86 -3.50 9.33
C ASP A 135 -16.89 -2.96 10.40
N LYS A 136 -17.13 -3.31 11.66
CA LYS A 136 -16.29 -2.90 12.80
C LYS A 136 -14.85 -3.41 12.68
N ALA A 137 -14.63 -4.58 12.09
CA ALA A 137 -13.30 -5.16 11.94
C ALA A 137 -12.51 -4.48 10.81
N LEU A 138 -13.17 -4.20 9.68
CA LEU A 138 -12.50 -3.66 8.50
C LEU A 138 -12.04 -2.20 8.67
N ARG A 139 -12.72 -1.39 9.49
CA ARG A 139 -12.37 0.03 9.71
C ARG A 139 -10.96 0.28 10.25
N PHE A 140 -10.34 -0.72 10.88
CA PHE A 140 -8.99 -0.60 11.43
C PHE A 140 -7.89 -1.02 10.45
N LEU A 141 -8.26 -1.52 9.27
CA LEU A 141 -7.30 -1.87 8.24
C LEU A 141 -6.66 -0.60 7.71
N GLN A 142 -5.33 -0.57 7.72
CA GLN A 142 -4.53 0.52 7.17
C GLN A 142 -4.18 0.28 5.69
N ALA A 143 -4.93 -0.60 5.03
CA ALA A 143 -4.65 -0.98 3.66
C ALA A 143 -5.34 -0.05 2.66
N GLU A 144 -4.72 0.14 1.51
CA GLU A 144 -5.29 0.78 0.33
C GLU A 144 -5.28 -0.23 -0.82
N LEU A 145 -6.39 -0.31 -1.57
CA LEU A 145 -6.46 -1.11 -2.79
C LEU A 145 -6.29 -0.21 -4.01
N LEU A 146 -5.56 -0.69 -5.00
CA LEU A 146 -5.48 -0.13 -6.34
C LEU A 146 -5.96 -1.19 -7.33
N VAL A 147 -7.06 -0.89 -8.04
CA VAL A 147 -7.75 -1.84 -8.90
C VAL A 147 -7.96 -1.23 -10.27
N ALA A 148 -7.85 -2.02 -11.33
CA ALA A 148 -8.12 -1.56 -12.68
C ALA A 148 -8.73 -2.67 -13.55
N ASP A 149 -9.63 -2.26 -14.42
CA ASP A 149 -10.13 -3.08 -15.53
C ASP A 149 -9.76 -2.45 -16.88
N SER A 150 -10.35 -2.94 -17.97
CA SER A 150 -10.10 -2.41 -19.30
C SER A 150 -10.51 -0.93 -19.48
N SER A 151 -11.41 -0.39 -18.68
CA SER A 151 -12.01 0.95 -18.82
C SER A 151 -11.63 1.94 -17.71
N THR A 152 -11.50 1.48 -16.47
CA THR A 152 -11.51 2.30 -15.26
C THR A 152 -10.38 1.87 -14.32
N THR A 153 -9.80 2.83 -13.61
CA THR A 153 -8.78 2.60 -12.58
C THR A 153 -9.25 3.25 -11.28
N LEU A 154 -9.28 2.51 -10.18
CA LEU A 154 -9.84 2.97 -8.90
C LEU A 154 -8.88 2.70 -7.75
N THR A 155 -8.81 3.66 -6.84
CA THR A 155 -8.25 3.46 -5.49
C THR A 155 -9.38 3.35 -4.48
N ILE A 156 -9.30 2.37 -3.59
CA ILE A 156 -10.28 2.14 -2.53
C ILE A 156 -9.56 2.20 -1.19
N SER A 157 -10.01 3.09 -0.30
CA SER A 157 -9.43 3.29 1.03
C SER A 157 -10.36 2.81 2.15
N GLY A 158 -9.78 2.50 3.31
CA GLY A 158 -10.54 2.18 4.53
C GLY A 158 -11.39 3.34 5.07
N ASN A 159 -11.13 4.56 4.59
CA ASN A 159 -11.99 5.71 4.85
C ASN A 159 -13.28 5.69 4.03
N GLY A 160 -13.47 4.70 3.14
CA GLY A 160 -14.65 4.59 2.28
C GLY A 160 -14.57 5.46 1.03
N ASP A 161 -13.37 5.94 0.67
CA ASP A 161 -13.17 6.72 -0.55
C ASP A 161 -12.95 5.79 -1.74
N VAL A 162 -13.57 6.13 -2.86
CA VAL A 162 -13.35 5.49 -4.17
C VAL A 162 -12.93 6.58 -5.14
N LEU A 163 -11.68 6.54 -5.58
CA LEU A 163 -11.06 7.62 -6.35
C LEU A 163 -10.54 7.12 -7.70
N GLU A 164 -10.86 7.85 -8.77
CA GLU A 164 -10.37 7.61 -10.13
C GLU A 164 -9.32 8.67 -10.51
N PRO A 165 -8.17 8.29 -11.11
CA PRO A 165 -7.19 9.27 -11.58
C PRO A 165 -7.68 9.96 -12.86
N HIS A 166 -7.45 11.26 -12.96
CA HIS A 166 -7.79 12.04 -14.16
C HIS A 166 -6.80 11.84 -15.32
N ASP A 167 -5.58 11.45 -15.00
CA ASP A 167 -4.42 11.38 -15.90
C ASP A 167 -3.99 9.93 -16.21
N GLY A 168 -4.82 8.94 -15.84
CA GLY A 168 -4.56 7.53 -16.10
C GLY A 168 -3.40 6.93 -15.29
N VAL A 169 -2.84 7.68 -14.34
CA VAL A 169 -1.75 7.22 -13.47
C VAL A 169 -2.17 7.33 -12.01
N MET A 170 -1.97 6.26 -11.25
CA MET A 170 -2.30 6.22 -9.82
C MET A 170 -1.30 5.36 -9.07
N ALA A 171 -0.92 5.75 -7.86
CA ALA A 171 0.00 4.96 -7.05
C ALA A 171 -0.43 4.95 -5.58
N VAL A 172 -0.09 3.86 -4.88
CA VAL A 172 -0.34 3.66 -3.45
C VAL A 172 0.90 3.10 -2.76
N GLY A 173 0.97 3.25 -1.43
CA GLY A 173 2.06 2.72 -0.60
C GLY A 173 3.24 3.67 -0.38
N SER A 174 4.29 3.18 0.29
CA SER A 174 5.33 4.02 0.88
C SER A 174 6.11 4.88 -0.12
N GLY A 175 6.35 4.35 -1.32
CA GLY A 175 7.00 5.06 -2.43
C GLY A 175 6.04 5.59 -3.49
N GLY A 176 4.73 5.57 -3.23
CA GLY A 176 3.69 5.89 -4.21
C GLY A 176 3.85 7.27 -4.84
N ASN A 177 4.17 8.30 -4.04
CA ASN A 177 4.34 9.67 -4.54
C ASN A 177 5.53 9.82 -5.50
N PHE A 178 6.64 9.11 -5.25
CA PHE A 178 7.80 9.12 -6.15
C PHE A 178 7.47 8.44 -7.47
N ALA A 179 6.83 7.27 -7.41
CA ALA A 179 6.39 6.53 -8.59
C ALA A 179 5.37 7.34 -9.40
N LEU A 180 4.39 7.96 -8.75
CA LEU A 180 3.36 8.79 -9.38
C LEU A 180 3.96 9.99 -10.10
N ALA A 181 4.84 10.74 -9.44
CA ALA A 181 5.49 11.91 -10.04
C ALA A 181 6.35 11.51 -11.25
N ALA A 182 7.13 10.43 -11.13
CA ALA A 182 7.96 9.93 -12.22
C ALA A 182 7.13 9.41 -13.40
N ALA A 183 6.07 8.65 -13.14
CA ALA A 183 5.19 8.14 -14.19
C ALA A 183 4.49 9.28 -14.95
N ARG A 184 3.95 10.27 -14.23
CA ARG A 184 3.35 11.48 -14.81
C ARG A 184 4.30 12.22 -15.75
N ALA A 185 5.54 12.43 -15.31
CA ALA A 185 6.56 13.09 -16.15
C ALA A 185 6.92 12.30 -17.41
N LEU A 186 6.72 10.97 -17.40
CA LEU A 186 7.02 10.08 -18.52
C LEU A 186 5.83 9.84 -19.46
N MET A 187 4.60 10.22 -19.07
CA MET A 187 3.39 10.00 -19.88
C MET A 187 3.46 10.69 -21.23
N ASP A 188 3.91 11.95 -21.24
CA ASP A 188 3.99 12.81 -22.43
C ASP A 188 5.21 12.52 -23.31
N VAL A 189 6.08 11.58 -22.90
CA VAL A 189 7.29 11.26 -23.66
C VAL A 189 6.92 10.35 -24.84
N PRO A 190 7.20 10.77 -26.10
CA PRO A 190 6.84 10.01 -27.28
C PRO A 190 7.60 8.68 -27.34
N GLY A 191 6.91 7.63 -27.80
CA GLY A 191 7.49 6.30 -27.99
C GLY A 191 7.67 5.46 -26.73
N MET A 192 7.17 5.91 -25.56
CA MET A 192 7.15 5.09 -24.34
C MET A 192 5.82 4.37 -24.18
N ASP A 193 5.85 3.04 -24.05
CA ASP A 193 4.70 2.21 -23.71
C ASP A 193 4.42 2.20 -22.19
N ALA A 194 3.21 1.78 -21.80
CA ALA A 194 2.79 1.73 -20.39
C ALA A 194 3.75 0.90 -19.51
N ILE A 195 4.29 -0.20 -20.05
CA ILE A 195 5.22 -1.08 -19.31
C ILE A 195 6.56 -0.35 -19.06
N THR A 196 7.12 0.31 -20.07
CA THR A 196 8.38 1.05 -19.91
C THR A 196 8.21 2.21 -18.94
N ILE A 197 7.09 2.93 -19.01
CA ILE A 197 6.78 4.00 -18.06
C ILE A 197 6.72 3.45 -16.64
N GLY A 198 5.93 2.38 -16.41
CA GLY A 198 5.79 1.74 -15.11
C GLY A 198 7.13 1.29 -14.53
N LYS A 199 7.96 0.61 -15.33
CA LYS A 199 9.29 0.13 -14.90
C LYS A 199 10.24 1.28 -14.54
N LYS A 200 10.31 2.32 -15.38
CA LYS A 200 11.18 3.48 -15.12
C LYS A 200 10.74 4.26 -13.89
N ALA A 201 9.44 4.50 -13.74
CA ALA A 201 8.87 5.20 -12.60
C ALA A 201 9.10 4.44 -11.29
N MET A 202 8.87 3.12 -11.28
CA MET A 202 9.14 2.29 -10.11
C MET A 202 10.63 2.18 -9.78
N LYS A 203 11.51 2.19 -10.80
CA LYS A 203 12.95 2.24 -10.57
C LYS A 203 13.38 3.53 -9.87
N ILE A 204 12.85 4.68 -10.29
CA ILE A 204 13.08 5.95 -9.60
C ILE A 204 12.56 5.90 -8.16
N ALA A 205 11.38 5.32 -7.94
CA ALA A 205 10.84 5.15 -6.59
C ALA A 205 11.73 4.25 -5.71
N ALA A 206 12.30 3.18 -6.25
CA ALA A 206 13.23 2.30 -5.54
C ALA A 206 14.55 2.99 -5.18
N ASP A 207 15.04 3.89 -6.04
CA ASP A 207 16.28 4.62 -5.78
C ASP A 207 16.08 5.75 -4.74
N MET A 208 14.83 6.22 -4.54
CA MET A 208 14.50 7.32 -3.62
C MET A 208 13.92 6.85 -2.27
N CYS A 209 13.09 5.80 -2.26
CA CYS A 209 12.35 5.35 -1.08
C CYS A 209 13.02 4.14 -0.44
N ILE A 210 13.45 4.28 0.82
CA ILE A 210 14.08 3.19 1.60
C ILE A 210 13.17 1.97 1.81
N TYR A 211 11.86 2.12 1.57
CA TYR A 211 10.85 1.07 1.71
C TYR A 211 10.39 0.47 0.38
N THR A 212 11.07 0.79 -0.73
CA THR A 212 10.76 0.28 -2.08
C THR A 212 12.01 -0.32 -2.68
N ASN A 213 11.94 -1.54 -3.21
CA ASN A 213 13.06 -2.17 -3.90
C ASN A 213 12.87 -2.28 -5.41
N ASP A 214 13.86 -2.85 -6.10
CA ASP A 214 13.88 -3.04 -7.55
C ASP A 214 13.33 -4.41 -8.00
N ASN A 215 12.71 -5.17 -7.08
CA ASN A 215 12.06 -6.43 -7.42
C ASN A 215 10.59 -6.22 -7.76
N PHE A 216 10.31 -6.04 -9.04
CA PHE A 216 8.98 -5.70 -9.52
C PHE A 216 8.16 -6.92 -9.98
N THR A 217 6.88 -6.92 -9.63
CA THR A 217 5.85 -7.77 -10.23
C THR A 217 4.95 -6.92 -11.10
N ILE A 218 4.64 -7.40 -12.30
CA ILE A 218 3.87 -6.66 -13.32
C ILE A 218 2.68 -7.51 -13.75
N GLU A 219 1.51 -6.90 -13.77
CA GLU A 219 0.29 -7.44 -14.39
C GLU A 219 -0.25 -6.46 -15.41
N THR A 220 -0.80 -6.98 -16.50
CA THR A 220 -1.24 -6.17 -17.65
C THR A 220 -2.65 -6.53 -18.11
N ILE A 221 -3.41 -5.54 -18.56
CA ILE A 221 -4.72 -5.72 -19.19
C ILE A 221 -4.72 -4.94 -20.51
N ALA A 222 -5.29 -5.55 -21.56
CA ALA A 222 -5.57 -4.85 -22.80
C ALA A 222 -6.82 -3.95 -22.61
N VAL A 223 -6.71 -2.68 -22.99
CA VAL A 223 -7.83 -1.73 -23.00
C VAL A 223 -8.77 -2.13 -24.14
N LYS A 224 -10.06 -2.28 -23.83
CA LYS A 224 -11.08 -2.52 -24.86
C LYS A 224 -11.38 -1.18 -25.52
N LEU A 225 -10.80 -0.94 -26.70
CA LEU A 225 -11.08 0.26 -27.48
C LEU A 225 -12.58 0.29 -27.83
N PRO A 226 -13.27 1.43 -27.67
CA PRO A 226 -14.65 1.55 -28.14
C PRO A 226 -14.68 1.38 -29.66
N GLY A 227 -15.18 0.23 -30.13
CA GLY A 227 -15.34 -0.09 -31.56
C GLY A 227 -14.53 -1.28 -32.10
N ALA A 228 -13.72 -1.97 -31.30
CA ALA A 228 -13.11 -3.23 -31.74
C ALA A 228 -14.16 -4.36 -31.70
N PRO A 229 -14.41 -5.11 -32.80
CA PRO A 229 -15.28 -6.27 -32.77
C PRO A 229 -14.73 -7.26 -31.74
N GLY A 230 -15.60 -7.73 -30.84
CA GLY A 230 -15.20 -8.68 -29.81
C GLY A 230 -14.61 -9.93 -30.45
N ALA A 231 -13.57 -10.49 -29.85
CA ALA A 231 -12.95 -11.75 -30.27
C ALA A 231 -13.89 -13.00 -30.15
N GLY A 232 -15.20 -12.79 -30.03
CA GLY A 232 -16.25 -13.80 -30.02
C GLY A 232 -17.28 -13.71 -31.16
N ASP A 233 -17.24 -12.66 -32.00
CA ASP A 233 -18.30 -12.41 -33.01
C ASP A 233 -17.90 -12.82 -34.44
N ALA A 234 -16.75 -13.47 -34.63
CA ALA A 234 -16.25 -13.89 -35.95
C ALA A 234 -16.90 -15.17 -36.50
N ALA A 235 -18.08 -15.57 -36.00
CA ALA A 235 -18.75 -16.79 -36.43
C ALA A 235 -20.28 -16.64 -36.48
N ALA A 236 -20.80 -15.73 -37.31
CA ALA A 236 -22.08 -15.90 -38.02
C ALA A 236 -22.45 -14.64 -38.80
N SER A 237 -22.25 -14.66 -40.12
CA SER A 237 -23.23 -14.19 -41.12
C SER A 237 -22.57 -14.12 -42.50
N GLY A 238 -22.44 -15.27 -43.12
CA GLY A 238 -22.51 -15.33 -44.58
C GLY A 238 -23.96 -15.12 -44.99
N THR A 239 -24.30 -13.90 -45.38
CA THR A 239 -25.43 -13.66 -46.29
C THR A 239 -25.08 -12.48 -47.20
N SER A 240 -24.92 -12.83 -48.46
CA SER A 240 -24.95 -11.98 -49.64
C SER A 240 -26.06 -10.93 -49.61
N TYR A 241 -25.76 -9.73 -50.10
CA TYR A 241 -26.77 -8.79 -50.62
C TYR A 241 -26.50 -8.55 -52.12
N PRO A 242 -27.55 -8.19 -52.89
CA PRO A 242 -27.62 -8.29 -54.35
C PRO A 242 -26.82 -7.22 -55.10
#